data_AF-A0A0E4BQF7-F1
#
_entry.id   AF-A0A0E4BQF7-F1
#
_cell.length_a   1.000
_cell.length_b   1.000
_cell.length_c   1.000
_cell.angle_alpha   90.00
_cell.angle_beta   90.00
_cell.angle_gamma   90.00
#
_symmetry.space_group_name_H-M   'P 1'
#
loop_
_entity.id
_entity.type
_entity.pdbx_description
1 polymer ?
#
loop_
_entity_poly.entity_id
_entity_poly.type
_entity_poly.pdbx_seq_one_letter_code
_entity_poly.pdbx_strand_id
1 'polypeptide(L)'
;MINLEKHGDYAALVGRVLYASMFLLFGWGKLTAFAGTTSYMSSLGLPAPALFTLLAIIIEIAGGLLMLVGYQTRFVALGLAIYVLVSAFIGHLQTPFDFRGHGRLHRA
;
A
#
# COMPACT_ATOMS: atom_id res chain seq x y z
N MET A 1 -31.88 -2.49 19.41
CA MET A 1 -30.92 -3.42 18.76
C MET A 1 -31.03 -3.24 17.26
N ILE A 2 -30.01 -2.67 16.61
CA ILE A 2 -29.95 -2.60 15.15
C ILE A 2 -29.66 -4.03 14.65
N ASN A 3 -30.46 -4.56 13.72
CA ASN A 3 -30.26 -5.89 13.14
C ASN A 3 -29.09 -5.87 12.15
N LEU A 4 -27.88 -6.12 12.66
CA LEU A 4 -26.64 -6.13 11.88
C LEU A 4 -26.53 -7.32 10.91
N GLU A 5 -27.22 -8.44 11.17
CA GLU A 5 -27.19 -9.61 10.27
C GLU A 5 -27.73 -9.31 8.88
N LYS A 6 -28.70 -8.40 8.75
CA LYS A 6 -29.37 -8.12 7.47
C LYS A 6 -28.52 -7.31 6.48
N HIS A 7 -27.46 -6.62 6.95
CA HIS A 7 -26.67 -5.69 6.13
C HIS A 7 -25.19 -6.08 5.99
N GLY A 8 -24.77 -7.20 6.59
CA GLY A 8 -23.38 -7.66 6.57
C GLY A 8 -22.82 -7.81 5.16
N ASP A 9 -23.62 -8.32 4.22
CA ASP A 9 -23.20 -8.54 2.84
C ASP A 9 -22.96 -7.23 2.07
N TYR A 10 -23.84 -6.25 2.27
CA TYR A 10 -23.66 -4.92 1.66
C TYR A 10 -22.46 -4.19 2.24
N ALA A 11 -22.25 -4.26 3.55
CA ALA A 11 -21.08 -3.67 4.21
C ALA A 11 -19.78 -4.33 3.71
N ALA A 12 -19.75 -5.65 3.57
CA ALA A 12 -18.61 -6.39 3.04
C ALA A 12 -18.34 -6.06 1.56
N LEU A 13 -19.38 -5.87 0.75
CA LEU A 13 -19.25 -5.47 -0.65
C LEU A 13 -18.66 -4.06 -0.77
N VAL A 14 -19.20 -3.09 -0.01
CA VAL A 14 -18.68 -1.72 0.00
C VAL A 14 -17.24 -1.69 0.48
N GLY A 15 -16.91 -2.39 1.57
CA GLY A 15 -15.54 -2.50 2.07
C GLY A 15 -14.57 -3.06 1.04
N ARG A 16 -14.99 -4.07 0.27
CA ARG A 16 -14.19 -4.65 -0.82
C ARG A 16 -13.94 -3.64 -1.95
N VAL A 17 -14.97 -2.93 -2.38
CA VAL A 17 -14.85 -1.93 -3.45
C VAL A 17 -13.94 -0.78 -3.02
N LEU A 18 -14.12 -0.27 -1.80
CA LEU A 18 -13.26 0.77 -1.24
C LEU A 18 -11.81 0.32 -1.15
N TYR A 19 -11.57 -0.87 -0.58
CA TYR A 19 -10.24 -1.45 -0.46
C TYR A 19 -9.57 -1.65 -1.83
N ALA A 20 -10.28 -2.26 -2.78
CA ALA A 20 -9.78 -2.46 -4.13
C ALA A 20 -9.48 -1.12 -4.84
N SER A 21 -10.37 -0.14 -4.70
CA SER A 21 -10.19 1.18 -5.33
C SER A 21 -8.93 1.89 -4.86
N MET A 22 -8.56 1.78 -3.57
CA MET A 22 -7.30 2.35 -3.07
C MET A 22 -6.10 1.77 -3.80
N PHE A 23 -6.01 0.43 -3.91
CA PHE A 23 -4.90 -0.22 -4.60
C PHE A 23 -4.85 0.14 -6.08
N LEU A 24 -5.99 0.22 -6.76
CA LEU A 24 -6.05 0.61 -8.17
C LEU A 24 -5.60 2.06 -8.38
N LEU A 25 -6.02 2.98 -7.52
CA LEU A 25 -5.63 4.39 -7.60
C LEU A 25 -4.11 4.55 -7.40
N PHE A 26 -3.54 3.90 -6.37
CA PHE A 26 -2.10 3.96 -6.12
C PHE A 26 -1.28 3.26 -7.19
N GLY A 27 -1.72 2.08 -7.66
CA GLY A 27 -1.06 1.34 -8.73
C GLY A 27 -1.06 2.10 -10.05
N TRP A 28 -2.19 2.74 -10.38
CA TRP A 28 -2.30 3.61 -11.55
C TRP A 28 -1.38 4.83 -11.45
N GLY A 29 -1.29 5.45 -10.27
CA GLY A 29 -0.34 6.52 -9.99
C GLY A 29 1.10 6.09 -10.24
N LYS A 30 1.51 4.91 -9.75
CA LYS A 30 2.86 4.37 -10.00
C LYS A 30 3.10 4.03 -11.46
N LEU A 31 2.09 3.53 -12.17
CA LEU A 31 2.18 3.19 -13.59
C LEU A 31 2.42 4.44 -14.45
N THR A 32 1.63 5.49 -14.22
CA THR A 32 1.73 6.75 -14.98
C THR A 32 2.94 7.60 -14.56
N ALA A 33 3.38 7.49 -13.30
CA ALA A 33 4.56 8.17 -12.77
C ALA A 33 5.72 7.20 -12.50
N PHE A 34 6.00 6.29 -13.45
CA PHE A 34 7.01 5.23 -13.27
C PHE A 34 8.40 5.79 -12.94
N ALA A 35 8.85 6.81 -13.69
CA ALA A 35 10.15 7.42 -13.49
C ALA A 35 10.27 8.09 -12.11
N GLY A 36 9.23 8.81 -11.68
CA GLY A 36 9.19 9.43 -10.35
C GLY A 36 9.19 8.40 -9.23
N THR A 37 8.42 7.32 -9.39
CA THR A 37 8.37 6.22 -8.41
C THR A 37 9.72 5.49 -8.32
N THR A 38 10.37 5.25 -9.46
CA THR A 38 11.70 4.62 -9.51
C THR A 38 12.75 5.51 -8.83
N SER A 39 12.69 6.82 -9.04
CA SER A 39 13.57 7.79 -8.37
C SER A 39 13.37 7.78 -6.86
N TYR A 40 12.12 7.75 -6.39
CA TYR A 40 11.81 7.58 -4.97
C TYR A 40 12.38 6.27 -4.42
N MET A 41 12.16 5.14 -5.09
CA MET A 41 12.73 3.85 -4.69
C MET A 41 14.26 3.83 -4.69
N SER A 42 14.90 4.62 -5.56
CA SER A 42 16.36 4.81 -5.55
C SER A 42 16.83 5.59 -4.32
N SER A 43 16.06 6.58 -3.87
CA SER A 43 16.37 7.28 -2.61
C SER A 43 16.28 6.37 -1.40
N LEU A 44 15.50 5.28 -1.50
CA LEU A 44 15.43 4.24 -0.48
C LEU A 44 16.62 3.26 -0.52
N GLY A 45 17.64 3.48 -1.36
CA GLY A 45 18.82 2.61 -1.40
C GLY A 45 18.54 1.16 -1.81
N LEU A 46 17.42 0.91 -2.51
CA LEU A 46 17.09 -0.43 -2.99
C LEU A 46 18.08 -0.86 -4.09
N PRO A 47 18.54 -2.13 -4.10
CA PRO A 47 19.54 -2.60 -5.07
C PRO A 47 19.03 -2.62 -6.52
N ALA A 48 17.71 -2.65 -6.73
CA ALA A 48 17.09 -2.66 -8.07
C ALA A 48 15.79 -1.83 -8.11
N PRO A 49 15.84 -0.49 -8.02
CA PRO A 49 14.65 0.36 -7.83
C PRO A 49 13.57 0.20 -8.92
N ALA A 50 13.98 0.01 -10.18
CA ALA A 50 13.06 -0.20 -11.29
C ALA A 50 12.29 -1.52 -11.17
N LEU A 51 12.96 -2.59 -10.70
CA LEU A 51 12.32 -3.89 -10.48
C LEU A 51 11.29 -3.81 -9.34
N PHE A 52 11.64 -3.17 -8.22
CA PHE A 52 10.70 -2.97 -7.12
C PHE A 52 9.50 -2.10 -7.53
N THR A 53 9.71 -1.08 -8.38
CA THR A 53 8.64 -0.24 -8.91
C THR A 53 7.69 -1.05 -9.78
N LEU A 54 8.22 -1.87 -10.68
CA LEU A 54 7.44 -2.73 -11.55
C LEU A 54 6.64 -3.79 -10.75
N LEU A 55 7.27 -4.42 -9.76
CA LEU A 55 6.60 -5.36 -8.86
C LEU A 55 5.47 -4.69 -8.08
N ALA A 56 5.69 -3.49 -7.55
CA ALA A 56 4.66 -2.73 -6.85
C ALA A 56 3.46 -2.45 -7.75
N ILE A 57 3.68 -1.98 -8.98
CA ILE A 57 2.60 -1.72 -9.95
C ILE A 57 1.81 -3.00 -10.25
N ILE A 58 2.50 -4.12 -10.53
CA ILE A 58 1.84 -5.39 -10.86
C ILE A 58 0.98 -5.85 -9.67
N ILE A 59 1.53 -5.83 -8.46
CA ILE A 59 0.83 -6.30 -7.26
C ILE A 59 -0.38 -5.41 -6.96
N GLU A 60 -0.24 -4.09 -7.02
CA GLU A 60 -1.32 -3.16 -6.71
C GLU A 60 -2.46 -3.21 -7.75
N ILE A 61 -2.12 -3.22 -9.05
CA ILE A 61 -3.14 -3.27 -10.10
C ILE A 61 -3.78 -4.65 -10.17
N ALA A 62 -2.98 -5.72 -10.27
CA ALA A 62 -3.53 -7.07 -10.38
C ALA A 62 -4.28 -7.48 -9.09
N GLY A 63 -3.71 -7.19 -7.92
CA GLY A 63 -4.37 -7.46 -6.64
C GLY A 63 -5.63 -6.64 -6.44
N GLY A 64 -5.62 -5.35 -6.80
CA GLY A 64 -6.80 -4.49 -6.77
C GLY A 64 -7.91 -5.00 -7.69
N LEU A 65 -7.59 -5.39 -8.92
CA LEU A 65 -8.57 -5.94 -9.88
C LEU A 65 -9.14 -7.28 -9.42
N LEU A 66 -8.29 -8.21 -8.98
CA LEU A 66 -8.74 -9.52 -8.48
C LEU A 66 -9.62 -9.37 -7.25
N MET A 67 -9.29 -8.44 -6.36
CA MET A 67 -10.11 -8.13 -5.18
C MET A 67 -11.44 -7.49 -5.58
N LEU A 68 -11.46 -6.61 -6.58
CA LEU A 68 -12.70 -5.98 -7.09
C LEU A 68 -13.65 -7.00 -7.72
N VAL A 69 -13.13 -7.87 -8.58
CA VAL A 69 -13.89 -8.96 -9.23
C VAL A 69 -14.36 -10.00 -8.21
N GLY A 70 -13.70 -10.08 -7.06
CA GLY A 70 -14.03 -11.04 -6.01
C GLY A 70 -13.41 -12.43 -6.23
N TYR A 71 -12.38 -12.53 -7.07
CA TYR A 71 -11.68 -13.78 -7.31
C TYR A 71 -10.73 -14.10 -6.13
N GLN A 72 -10.95 -15.23 -5.47
CA GLN A 72 -10.10 -15.72 -4.38
C GLN A 72 -9.70 -14.65 -3.34
N THR A 73 -10.67 -13.84 -2.91
CA THR A 73 -10.46 -12.66 -2.06
C THR A 73 -9.61 -12.91 -0.81
N ARG A 74 -9.70 -14.09 -0.19
CA ARG A 74 -8.88 -14.46 0.98
C ARG A 74 -7.39 -14.50 0.65
N PHE A 75 -7.00 -15.11 -0.47
CA PHE A 75 -5.60 -15.20 -0.88
C PHE A 75 -5.09 -13.87 -1.43
N VAL A 76 -5.92 -13.17 -2.20
CA VAL A 76 -5.58 -11.84 -2.73
C VAL A 76 -5.35 -10.85 -1.59
N ALA A 77 -6.23 -10.81 -0.59
CA ALA A 77 -6.08 -9.95 0.58
C ALA A 77 -4.82 -10.29 1.39
N LEU A 78 -4.47 -11.59 1.53
CA LEU A 78 -3.22 -11.98 2.18
C LEU A 78 -1.99 -11.49 1.41
N GLY A 79 -1.99 -11.63 0.08
CA GLY A 79 -0.91 -11.12 -0.77
C GLY A 79 -0.76 -9.60 -0.68
N LEU A 80 -1.88 -8.87 -0.74
CA LEU A 80 -1.89 -7.41 -0.57
C LEU A 80 -1.45 -6.98 0.84
N ALA A 81 -1.80 -7.74 1.88
CA ALA A 81 -1.35 -7.46 3.24
C ALA A 81 0.18 -7.63 3.37
N ILE A 82 0.74 -8.71 2.83
CA ILE A 82 2.20 -8.91 2.79
C ILE A 82 2.87 -7.76 2.03
N TYR A 83 2.31 -7.37 0.89
CA TYR A 83 2.82 -6.23 0.11
C TYR A 83 2.86 -4.93 0.93
N VAL A 84 1.76 -4.60 1.63
CA VAL A 84 1.71 -3.40 2.48
C VAL A 84 2.73 -3.47 3.61
N LEU A 85 2.91 -4.63 4.25
CA LEU A 85 3.91 -4.80 5.31
C LEU A 85 5.33 -4.58 4.79
N VAL A 86 5.67 -5.19 3.65
CA VAL A 86 6.99 -5.01 3.01
C VAL A 86 7.19 -3.55 2.59
N SER A 87 6.18 -2.93 1.98
CA SER A 87 6.23 -1.53 1.55
C SER A 87 6.41 -0.59 2.75
N ALA A 88 5.67 -0.81 3.83
CA ALA A 88 5.78 -0.03 5.05
C ALA A 88 7.16 -0.18 5.69
N PHE A 89 7.70 -1.41 5.73
CA PHE A 89 9.04 -1.65 6.27
C PHE A 89 10.10 -0.91 5.45
N ILE A 90 10.08 -1.04 4.11
CA ILE A 90 11.05 -0.39 3.24
C ILE A 90 10.93 1.14 3.29
N GLY A 91 9.71 1.68 3.23
CA GLY A 91 9.46 3.12 3.14
C GLY A 91 9.60 3.87 4.46
N HIS A 92 9.45 3.21 5.61
CA HIS A 92 9.41 3.88 6.91
C HIS A 92 10.53 3.47 7.90
N LEU A 93 11.29 2.39 7.69
CA LEU A 93 12.43 2.10 8.59
C LEU A 93 13.61 3.05 8.42
N GLN A 94 13.71 3.74 7.29
CA GLN A 94 14.85 4.61 6.98
C GLN A 94 14.80 5.93 7.72
N THR A 95 13.61 6.37 8.12
CA THR A 95 13.46 7.44 9.09
C THR A 95 13.85 6.89 10.46
N PRO A 96 14.91 7.40 11.12
CA PRO A 96 15.06 7.17 12.54
C PRO A 96 13.75 7.59 13.20
N PHE A 97 13.09 6.68 13.93
CA PHE A 97 12.00 7.06 14.83
C PHE A 97 12.61 7.96 15.91
N ASP A 98 12.77 9.24 15.60
CA ASP A 98 13.33 10.21 16.52
C ASP A 98 12.25 10.58 17.54
N PHE A 99 12.16 9.77 18.59
CA PHE A 99 11.40 10.09 19.79
C PHE A 99 12.06 11.21 20.61
N ARG A 100 13.23 11.75 20.18
CA ARG A 100 13.79 12.93 20.83
C ARG A 100 12.93 14.11 20.46
N GLY A 101 12.04 14.46 21.39
CA GLY A 101 11.36 15.75 21.36
C GLY A 101 12.37 16.85 21.03
N HIS A 102 11.95 17.75 20.15
CA HIS A 102 12.63 19.00 19.84
C HIS A 102 12.92 19.77 21.13
N GLY A 103 14.03 19.43 21.77
CA GLY A 103 14.55 20.01 23.00
C GLY A 103 16.06 20.18 22.91
N ARG A 104 16.62 20.23 21.70
CA ARG A 104 18.03 20.61 21.50
C ARG A 104 18.10 22.11 21.26
N LEU A 105 18.09 22.76 22.42
CA LEU A 105 18.49 24.12 22.72
C LEU A 105 19.48 24.70 21.71
N HIS A 106 19.12 25.88 21.19
CA HIS A 106 20.04 26.96 20.90
C HIS A 106 21.08 27.11 22.04
N ARG A 107 22.23 26.48 21.91
CA ARG A 107 23.51 26.80 22.57
C ARG A 107 24.60 26.22 21.66
N ALA A 108 25.64 26.93 21.26
CA ALA A 108 26.13 28.27 21.53
C ALA A 108 26.98 28.69 20.32
#